data_AF-A0A098TT80-F1
#
_entry.id   AF-A0A098TT80-F1
#
_cell.length_a   1.000
_cell.length_b   1.000
_cell.length_c   1.000
_cell.angle_alpha   90.00
_cell.angle_beta   90.00
_cell.angle_gamma   90.00
#
_symmetry.space_group_name_H-M   'P 1'
#
loop_
_entity.id
_entity.type
_entity.pdbx_description
1 polymer ?
#
loop_
_entity_poly.entity_id
_entity_poly.type
_entity_poly.pdbx_seq_one_letter_code
_entity_poly.pdbx_strand_id
1 'polypeptide(L)' 'MKTNVGSIDRLIRLLLALVLFYLGLFLYSGSTLGIGLVVAGGVLLVTALIGFCGLYRLLGIHTNQISEQL' A
#
# COMPACT_ATOMS: atom_id res chain seq x y z
N MET A 1 8.03 -15.99 -9.82
CA MET A 1 7.35 -16.68 -8.69
C MET A 1 5.87 -16.34 -8.77
N LYS A 2 4.97 -17.33 -8.65
CA LYS A 2 3.51 -17.14 -8.78
C LYS A 2 3.01 -16.25 -7.62
N THR A 3 2.78 -14.97 -7.91
CA THR A 3 2.38 -13.95 -6.94
C THR A 3 0.90 -14.12 -6.59
N ASN A 4 0.62 -14.49 -5.34
CA ASN A 4 -0.73 -14.69 -4.81
C ASN A 4 -0.97 -13.79 -3.58
N VAL A 5 -0.59 -12.52 -3.74
CA VAL A 5 -0.97 -11.40 -2.89
C VAL A 5 -1.69 -10.45 -3.83
N GLY A 6 -2.99 -10.26 -3.65
CA GLY A 6 -3.82 -9.53 -4.59
C GLY A 6 -3.24 -8.15 -4.88
N SER A 7 -2.96 -7.87 -6.15
CA SER A 7 -2.52 -6.57 -6.65
C SER A 7 -3.39 -5.41 -6.14
N ILE A 8 -4.63 -5.72 -5.72
CA ILE A 8 -5.58 -4.80 -5.10
C ILE A 8 -5.07 -4.23 -3.75
N ASP A 9 -4.55 -5.01 -2.79
CA ASP A 9 -4.05 -4.44 -1.51
C ASP A 9 -2.83 -3.55 -1.72
N ARG A 10 -1.93 -3.99 -2.62
CA ARG A 10 -0.79 -3.19 -3.04
C ARG A 10 -1.24 -1.89 -3.71
N LEU A 11 -2.25 -1.96 -4.58
CA LEU A 11 -2.83 -0.79 -5.23
C LEU A 11 -3.48 0.16 -4.20
N ILE A 12 -4.24 -0.37 -3.23
CA ILE A 12 -4.86 0.43 -2.16
C ILE A 12 -3.78 1.14 -1.33
N ARG A 13 -2.71 0.45 -0.92
CA ARG A 13 -1.61 1.06 -0.16
C ARG A 13 -0.85 2.12 -0.97
N LEU A 14 -0.65 1.90 -2.27
CA LEU A 14 -0.05 2.88 -3.16
C LEU A 14 -0.96 4.11 -3.34
N LEU A 15 -2.27 3.91 -3.50
CA LEU A 15 -3.24 5.00 -3.59
C LEU A 15 -3.30 5.81 -2.28
N LEU A 16 -3.32 5.13 -1.12
CA LEU A 16 -3.26 5.80 0.19
C LEU A 16 -1.96 6.59 0.35
N ALA A 17 -0.81 6.02 -0.01
CA ALA A 17 0.47 6.72 0.06
C ALA A 17 0.45 7.98 -0.83
N LEU A 18 -0.09 7.88 -2.04
CA LEU A 18 -0.23 9.01 -2.97
C LEU A 18 -1.13 10.12 -2.40
N VAL A 19 -2.26 9.75 -1.83
CA VAL A 19 -3.19 10.71 -1.18
C VAL A 19 -2.51 11.40 0.01
N LEU A 20 -1.80 10.64 0.87
CA LEU A 20 -1.10 11.21 2.01
C LEU A 20 0.03 12.15 1.59
N PHE A 21 0.78 11.82 0.54
CA PHE A 21 1.78 12.74 -0.01
C PHE A 21 1.14 14.00 -0.60
N TYR A 22 0.02 13.87 -1.33
CA TYR A 22 -0.67 15.05 -1.85
C TYR A 22 -1.15 15.97 -0.72
N LEU A 23 -1.79 15.41 0.31
CA LEU A 23 -2.20 16.17 1.48
C LEU A 23 -0.99 16.81 2.18
N GLY A 24 0.07 16.05 2.45
CA GLY A 24 1.22 16.53 3.22
C GLY A 24 2.09 17.55 2.49
N LEU A 25 2.28 17.40 1.18
CA LEU A 25 3.17 18.26 0.38
C LEU A 25 2.47 19.49 -0.20
N PHE A 26 1.15 19.45 -0.42
CA PHE A 26 0.41 20.56 -1.02
C PHE A 26 -0.53 21.24 -0.01
N LEU A 27 -1.48 20.51 0.56
CA LEU A 27 -2.52 21.09 1.42
C LEU A 27 -2.02 21.48 2.81
N TYR A 28 -1.15 20.66 3.41
CA TYR A 28 -0.60 20.85 4.75
C TYR A 28 0.89 21.20 4.73
N SER A 29 1.38 21.72 3.60
CA SER A 29 2.79 22.07 3.40
C SER A 29 3.31 23.03 4.47
N GLY A 30 4.53 22.79 4.96
CA GLY A 30 5.16 23.60 6.01
C GLY A 30 4.59 23.43 7.42
N SER A 31 3.55 22.61 7.61
CA SER A 31 3.00 22.32 8.94
C SER A 31 3.56 21.03 9.54
N THR A 32 3.54 20.92 10.88
CA THR A 32 3.91 19.68 11.59
C THR A 32 3.05 18.49 11.16
N LEU A 33 1.76 18.73 10.87
CA LEU A 33 0.86 17.70 10.34
C LEU A 33 1.28 17.23 8.95
N GLY A 34 1.72 18.15 8.08
CA GLY A 34 2.23 17.83 6.75
C GLY A 34 3.43 16.88 6.80
N ILE A 35 4.38 17.14 7.71
CA ILE A 35 5.54 16.24 7.93
C ILE A 35 5.06 14.85 8.37
N GLY A 36 4.12 14.77 9.32
CA GLY A 36 3.55 13.51 9.78
C GLY A 36 2.88 12.71 8.65
N LEU A 37 2.11 13.39 7.78
CA LEU A 37 1.44 12.79 6.63
C LEU A 37 2.44 12.24 5.59
N VAL A 38 3.51 13.00 5.31
CA VAL A 38 4.58 12.58 4.40
C VAL A 38 5.31 11.35 4.94
N VAL A 39 5.65 11.32 6.24
CA VAL A 39 6.29 10.15 6.88
C VAL A 39 5.38 8.92 6.80
N ALA A 40 4.09 9.07 7.13
CA ALA A 40 3.11 7.99 7.05
C ALA A 40 2.94 7.46 5.61
N GLY A 41 2.89 8.35 4.62
CA GLY A 41 2.86 8.00 3.20
C GLY A 41 4.11 7.22 2.76
N GLY A 42 5.29 7.64 3.23
CA GLY A 42 6.55 6.95 2.98
C GLY A 42 6.57 5.51 3.54
N VAL A 43 6.10 5.32 4.77
CA VAL A 43 5.98 3.99 5.38
C VAL A 43 5.05 3.09 4.58
N LEU A 44 3.89 3.58 4.15
CA LEU A 44 2.94 2.81 3.33
C LEU A 44 3.51 2.48 1.95
N LEU A 45 4.20 3.43 1.31
CA LEU A 45 4.85 3.24 0.02
C LEU A 45 5.93 2.14 0.12
N VAL A 46 6.83 2.24 1.11
CA VAL A 46 7.89 1.24 1.34
C VAL A 46 7.26 -0.13 1.60
N THR A 47 6.20 -0.20 2.41
CA THR A 47 5.48 -1.44 2.68
C THR A 47 4.84 -2.04 1.41
N ALA A 48 4.35 -1.20 0.50
CA ALA A 48 3.77 -1.63 -0.78
C ALA A 48 4.83 -2.03 -1.83
N LEU A 49 6.03 -1.43 -1.78
CA LEU A 49 7.13 -1.67 -2.73
C LEU A 49 7.94 -2.92 -2.42
N ILE A 50 8.15 -3.24 -1.14
CA ILE A 50 8.88 -4.46 -0.72
C ILE A 50 8.14 -5.74 -1.16
N GLY A 51 6.89 -5.65 -1.63
CA GLY A 51 6.24 -6.71 -2.41
C GLY A 51 5.93 -7.97 -1.61
N PHE A 52 6.05 -7.91 -0.28
CA PHE A 52 5.81 -9.01 0.64
C PHE A 52 4.74 -8.59 1.63
N CYS A 53 3.49 -9.00 1.43
CA CYS A 53 2.56 -8.97 2.54
C CYS A 53 2.94 -10.12 3.51
N GLY A 54 3.82 -9.84 4.47
CA GLY A 54 4.13 -10.82 5.51
C GLY A 54 2.87 -11.27 6.26
N LEU A 55 1.90 -10.37 6.39
CA LEU A 55 0.68 -10.57 7.17
C LEU A 55 -0.33 -11.53 6.53
N TYR A 56 -0.68 -11.40 5.25
CA TYR A 56 -1.61 -12.35 4.59
C TYR A 56 -0.95 -13.69 4.25
N ARG A 57 0.39 -13.73 4.08
CA ARG A 57 1.14 -14.99 4.02
C ARG A 57 1.09 -15.73 5.37
N LEU A 58 1.11 -14.99 6.49
CA LEU A 58 0.90 -15.54 7.83
C LEU A 58 -0.55 -15.95 8.07
N LEU A 59 -1.53 -15.23 7.52
CA LEU A 59 -2.96 -15.55 7.65
C LEU A 59 -3.47 -16.58 6.63
N GLY A 60 -2.66 -17.03 5.67
CA GLY A 60 -3.03 -18.07 4.70
C GLY A 60 -4.15 -17.68 3.71
N ILE A 61 -4.45 -16.38 3.58
CA ILE A 61 -5.54 -15.91 2.73
C ILE A 61 -5.00 -15.68 1.32
N HIS A 62 -5.49 -16.50 0.39
CA HIS A 62 -5.20 -16.40 -1.04
C HIS A 62 -6.33 -15.64 -1.75
N THR A 63 -6.04 -14.46 -2.30
CA THR A 63 -7.04 -13.68 -3.06
C THR A 63 -7.02 -14.00 -4.56
N ASN A 64 -6.31 -15.06 -4.95
CA ASN A 64 -6.33 -15.55 -6.33
C ASN A 64 -7.78 -15.89 -6.69
N GLN A 65 -8.45 -14.96 -7.36
CA GLN A 65 -9.46 -15.29 -8.33
C GLN A 65 -8.72 -15.95 -9.48
N ILE A 66 -8.43 -17.25 -9.34
CA ILE A 66 -8.26 -18.06 -10.53
C ILE A 66 -9.67 -18.25 -11.05
N SER A 67 -10.06 -17.41 -12.00
CA SER A 67 -10.99 -17.82 -13.04
C SER A 67 -10.30 -18.93 -13.87
N GLU A 68 -10.13 -20.11 -13.27
CA GLU A 68 -9.95 -21.39 -13.96
C GLU A 68 -11.27 -22.12 -13.73
N GLN A 69 -12.25 -21.73 -14.54
CA GLN A 69 -13.36 -22.58 -14.91
C GLN A 69 -12.98 -23.17 -16.27
N LEU A 70 -12.06 -24.15 -16.29
CA LEU A 70 -11.96 -25.15 -17.34
C LEU A 70 -11.54 -26.48 -16.70
#